data_AF-A0A964V2D6-F1
#
_entry.id   AF-A0A964V2D6-F1
#
_cell.length_a   1.000
_cell.length_b   1.000
_cell.length_c   1.000
_cell.angle_alpha   90.00
_cell.angle_beta   90.00
_cell.angle_gamma   90.00
#
_symmetry.space_group_name_H-M   'P 1'
#
loop_
_entity.id
_entity.type
_entity.pdbx_description
1 polymer ?
#
loop_
_entity_poly.entity_id
_entity_poly.type
_entity_poly.pdbx_seq_one_letter_code
_entity_poly.pdbx_strand_id
1 'polypeptide(L)'
;MRRSRAVAKNLGLTHSQLLCSIGFNPHIHELPDIATLLGLRDYEELANARNEIFINDIYERMGIKDVLSIYLQVARDPKHLQIMQYLISQRLQKIESRIEATVNSLVIERYKKEMRAIYSDGVAQFEFIDERLRATHSGFRALLNEVVLIAENRLIPIGDLFFRDNILPEEKRRLIIKGFVPRHLIESRLDEKTLSPQERKVLEEQLRLMSN
;
A
#
# COMPACT_ATOMS: atom_id res chain seq x y z
N MET A 1 17.93 18.67 16.75
CA MET A 1 17.63 17.27 17.18
C MET A 1 17.62 17.01 18.70
N ARG A 2 18.47 17.62 19.56
CA ARG A 2 18.44 17.33 21.01
C ARG A 2 17.11 17.77 21.67
N ARG A 3 16.54 18.88 21.21
CA ARG A 3 15.28 19.46 21.73
C ARG A 3 14.07 18.59 21.39
N SER A 4 13.85 18.23 20.13
CA SER A 4 12.77 17.32 19.70
C SER A 4 12.79 15.97 20.44
N ARG A 5 13.97 15.40 20.70
CA ARG A 5 14.11 14.17 21.51
C ARG A 5 13.66 14.35 22.97
N ALA A 6 13.98 15.50 23.57
CA ALA A 6 13.53 15.81 24.93
C ALA A 6 12.00 15.98 24.98
N VAL A 7 11.42 16.68 24.00
CA VAL A 7 9.96 16.84 23.86
C VAL A 7 9.29 15.47 23.71
N ALA A 8 9.80 14.61 22.82
CA ALA A 8 9.26 13.27 22.60
C ALA A 8 9.25 12.47 23.90
N LYS A 9 10.36 12.46 24.63
CA LYS A 9 10.48 11.77 25.93
C LYS A 9 9.47 12.29 26.95
N ASN A 10 9.29 13.61 27.05
CA ASN A 10 8.32 14.21 27.98
C ASN A 10 6.87 13.86 27.65
N LEU A 11 6.58 13.58 26.38
CA LEU A 11 5.27 13.14 25.91
C LEU A 11 5.11 11.61 25.91
N GLY A 12 6.12 10.85 26.36
CA GLY A 12 6.09 9.39 26.33
C GLY A 12 6.18 8.79 24.92
N LEU A 13 6.65 9.54 23.94
CA LEU A 13 6.79 9.14 22.54
C LEU A 13 8.24 8.82 22.17
N THR A 14 8.42 7.98 21.16
CA THR A 14 9.71 7.94 20.45
C THR A 14 9.90 9.21 19.63
N HIS A 15 11.16 9.55 19.33
CA HIS A 15 11.46 10.68 18.46
C HIS A 15 10.81 10.53 17.07
N SER A 16 10.77 9.29 16.54
CA SER A 16 10.11 8.97 15.28
C SER A 16 8.61 9.23 15.32
N GLN A 17 7.94 8.74 16.38
CA GLN A 17 6.51 8.97 16.58
C GLN A 17 6.19 10.46 16.66
N LEU A 18 6.99 11.26 17.39
CA LEU A 18 6.77 12.71 17.48
C LEU A 18 6.87 13.38 16.11
N LEU A 19 7.97 13.14 15.38
CA LEU A 19 8.21 13.83 14.10
C LEU A 19 7.19 13.42 13.03
N CYS A 20 6.82 12.15 12.96
CA CYS A 20 5.80 11.71 12.00
C CYS A 20 4.40 12.17 12.39
N SER A 21 4.04 12.17 13.67
CA SER A 21 2.72 12.66 14.12
C SER A 21 2.54 14.13 13.82
N ILE A 22 3.56 14.95 14.06
CA ILE A 22 3.52 16.38 13.76
C ILE A 22 3.61 16.61 12.25
N GLY A 23 4.52 15.93 11.57
CA GLY A 23 4.77 16.11 10.14
C GLY A 23 3.65 15.61 9.22
N PHE A 24 2.76 14.74 9.68
CA PHE A 24 1.54 14.33 8.96
C PHE A 24 0.26 14.92 9.58
N ASN A 25 0.38 15.88 10.49
CA ASN A 25 -0.78 16.55 11.05
C ASN A 25 -1.41 17.46 9.98
N PRO A 26 -2.71 17.29 9.62
CA PRO A 26 -3.35 18.11 8.61
C PRO A 26 -3.39 19.61 8.97
N HIS A 27 -3.39 19.93 10.26
CA HIS A 27 -3.41 21.29 10.79
C HIS A 27 -2.02 21.89 11.00
N ILE A 28 -0.95 21.25 10.50
CA ILE A 28 0.42 21.71 10.75
C ILE A 28 0.69 23.13 10.23
N HIS A 29 -0.03 23.53 9.18
CA HIS A 29 0.03 24.87 8.59
C HIS A 29 -0.54 25.96 9.51
N GLU A 30 -1.35 25.60 10.50
CA GLU A 30 -1.88 26.50 11.54
C GLU A 30 -0.86 26.72 12.67
N LEU A 31 0.25 25.98 12.67
CA LEU A 31 1.29 25.99 13.71
C LEU A 31 2.66 26.35 13.10
N PRO A 32 2.86 27.59 12.60
CA PRO A 32 4.04 27.96 11.82
C PRO A 32 5.37 27.80 12.59
N ASP A 33 5.36 27.99 13.91
CA ASP A 33 6.56 27.93 14.76
C ASP A 33 6.86 26.52 15.30
N ILE A 34 6.05 25.51 14.98
CA ILE A 34 6.21 24.17 15.59
C ILE A 34 7.57 23.54 15.26
N ALA A 35 8.09 23.74 14.05
CA ALA A 35 9.39 23.23 13.65
C ALA A 35 10.52 23.84 14.49
N THR A 36 10.49 25.17 14.69
CA THR A 36 11.50 25.88 15.49
C THR A 36 11.39 25.54 16.97
N LEU A 37 10.18 25.33 17.50
CA LEU A 37 9.95 24.82 18.86
C LEU A 37 10.53 23.41 19.08
N LEU A 38 10.54 22.57 18.05
CA LEU A 38 11.20 21.25 18.08
C LEU A 38 12.72 21.33 17.88
N GLY A 39 13.25 22.52 17.57
CA GLY A 39 14.67 22.75 17.32
C GLY A 39 15.10 22.29 15.92
N LEU A 40 14.23 22.49 14.93
CA LEU A 40 14.48 22.41 13.49
C LEU A 40 14.51 23.84 12.92
N ARG A 41 15.14 24.08 11.78
CA ARG A 41 15.25 25.42 11.20
C ARG A 41 13.91 25.93 10.66
N ASP A 42 13.17 25.06 9.99
CA ASP A 42 11.94 25.38 9.28
C ASP A 42 11.08 24.13 9.05
N TYR A 43 9.93 24.33 8.39
CA TYR A 43 9.03 23.25 8.02
C TYR A 43 9.66 22.26 7.02
N GLU A 44 10.57 22.71 6.16
CA GLU A 44 11.23 21.84 5.19
C GLU A 44 12.13 20.81 5.89
N GLU A 45 12.88 21.23 6.92
CA GLU A 45 13.67 20.32 7.75
C GLU A 45 12.79 19.31 8.49
N LEU A 46 11.60 19.72 8.98
CA LEU A 46 10.61 18.82 9.56
C LEU A 46 10.09 17.81 8.54
N ALA A 47 9.72 18.29 7.35
CA ALA A 47 9.20 17.46 6.27
C ALA A 47 10.23 16.40 5.84
N ASN A 48 11.50 16.80 5.68
CA ASN A 48 12.60 15.90 5.33
C ASN A 48 12.87 14.87 6.43
N ALA A 49 12.92 15.29 7.70
CA ALA A 49 13.12 14.37 8.81
C ALA A 49 11.97 13.36 8.94
N ARG A 50 10.71 13.80 8.78
CA ARG A 50 9.53 12.94 8.72
C ARG A 50 9.66 11.93 7.58
N ASN A 51 10.01 12.38 6.37
CA ASN A 51 10.12 11.50 5.19
C ASN A 51 11.15 10.40 5.41
N GLU A 52 12.35 10.77 5.87
CA GLU A 52 13.44 9.85 6.18
C GLU A 52 13.03 8.81 7.23
N ILE A 53 12.34 9.25 8.29
CA ILE A 53 11.87 8.35 9.34
C ILE A 53 10.79 7.43 8.79
N PHE A 54 9.81 7.95 8.07
CA PHE A 54 8.72 7.16 7.51
C PHE A 54 9.22 6.12 6.52
N ILE A 55 10.20 6.43 5.68
CA ILE A 55 10.73 5.48 4.69
C ILE A 55 11.60 4.40 5.37
N ASN A 56 12.49 4.78 6.29
CA ASN A 56 13.52 3.89 6.79
C ASN A 56 13.15 3.14 8.08
N ASP A 57 12.18 3.62 8.87
CA ASP A 57 11.74 2.94 10.09
C ASP A 57 10.80 1.77 9.77
N ILE A 58 11.39 0.59 9.60
CA ILE A 58 10.66 -0.66 9.34
C ILE A 58 10.19 -1.27 10.67
N TYR A 59 9.17 -0.63 11.24
CA TYR A 59 8.46 -1.08 12.44
C TYR A 59 9.30 -1.18 13.72
N GLU A 60 10.36 -0.36 13.85
CA GLU A 60 11.28 -0.40 14.98
C GLU A 60 10.93 0.66 16.03
N ARG A 61 10.80 1.93 15.62
CA ARG A 61 10.44 3.04 16.53
C ARG A 61 9.02 3.53 16.30
N MET A 62 8.48 3.31 15.11
CA MET A 62 7.07 3.46 14.77
C MET A 62 6.46 2.07 14.56
N GLY A 63 5.65 1.60 15.50
CA GLY A 63 4.99 0.31 15.36
C GLY A 63 3.96 0.34 14.23
N ILE A 64 3.49 -0.85 13.81
CA ILE A 64 2.45 -0.94 12.76
C ILE A 64 1.22 -0.07 13.07
N LYS A 65 0.79 0.01 14.34
CA LYS A 65 -0.37 0.85 14.72
C LYS A 65 -0.14 2.34 14.44
N ASP A 66 1.09 2.82 14.62
CA ASP A 66 1.45 4.22 14.37
C ASP A 66 1.35 4.50 12.86
N VAL A 67 1.90 3.60 12.04
CA VAL A 67 1.86 3.68 10.58
C VAL A 67 0.42 3.66 10.05
N LEU A 68 -0.42 2.74 10.54
CA LEU A 68 -1.82 2.69 10.15
C LEU A 68 -2.58 3.98 10.54
N SER A 69 -2.24 4.56 11.69
CA SER A 69 -2.85 5.82 12.13
C SER A 69 -2.48 6.99 11.22
N ILE A 70 -1.23 7.01 10.72
CA ILE A 70 -0.79 8.00 9.72
C ILE A 70 -1.63 7.88 8.45
N TYR A 71 -1.83 6.67 7.92
CA TYR A 71 -2.62 6.45 6.71
C TYR A 71 -4.07 6.97 6.83
N LEU A 72 -4.72 6.71 7.96
CA LEU A 72 -6.08 7.21 8.22
C LEU A 72 -6.18 8.73 8.21
N GLN A 73 -5.15 9.45 8.69
CA GLN A 73 -5.12 10.91 8.67
C GLN A 73 -4.82 11.43 7.26
N VAL A 74 -3.81 10.85 6.62
CA VAL A 74 -3.32 11.28 5.31
C VAL A 74 -4.37 11.08 4.21
N ALA A 75 -5.15 10.01 4.27
CA ALA A 75 -6.25 9.78 3.31
C ALA A 75 -7.30 10.90 3.30
N ARG A 76 -7.39 11.70 4.37
CA ARG A 76 -8.35 12.79 4.52
C ARG A 76 -7.76 14.17 4.20
N ASP A 77 -6.46 14.24 3.90
CA ASP A 77 -5.76 15.48 3.58
C ASP A 77 -5.11 15.38 2.19
N PRO A 78 -5.69 16.02 1.16
CA PRO A 78 -5.19 15.95 -0.21
C PRO A 78 -3.70 16.32 -0.35
N LYS A 79 -3.20 17.26 0.45
CA LYS A 79 -1.80 17.70 0.37
C LYS A 79 -0.85 16.59 0.84
N HIS A 80 -1.16 15.98 1.98
CA HIS A 80 -0.37 14.86 2.47
C HIS A 80 -0.56 13.62 1.61
N LEU A 81 -1.76 13.36 1.09
CA LEU A 81 -2.05 12.21 0.23
C LEU A 81 -1.18 12.22 -1.03
N GLN A 82 -0.98 13.38 -1.64
CA GLN A 82 -0.12 13.53 -2.81
C GLN A 82 1.34 13.18 -2.49
N ILE A 83 1.88 13.71 -1.40
CA ILE A 83 3.26 13.40 -0.95
C ILE A 83 3.37 11.92 -0.58
N MET A 84 2.33 11.36 0.03
CA MET A 84 2.30 9.98 0.49
C MET A 84 2.49 8.99 -0.65
N GLN A 85 1.98 9.26 -1.87
CA GLN A 85 2.20 8.37 -3.02
C GLN A 85 3.69 8.12 -3.29
N TYR A 86 4.53 9.15 -3.15
CA TYR A 86 5.97 9.01 -3.31
C TYR A 86 6.63 8.29 -2.12
N LEU A 87 6.16 8.57 -0.90
CA LEU A 87 6.73 7.98 0.31
C LEU A 87 6.43 6.49 0.45
N ILE A 88 5.21 6.06 0.12
CA ILE A 88 4.83 4.64 0.21
C ILE A 88 5.66 3.80 -0.76
N SER A 89 5.89 4.22 -2.00
CA SER A 89 6.67 3.41 -2.95
C SER A 89 8.08 3.13 -2.43
N GLN A 90 8.76 4.15 -1.89
CA GLN A 90 10.09 3.98 -1.28
C GLN A 90 10.06 3.15 0.00
N ARG A 91 9.08 3.40 0.87
CA ARG A 91 8.92 2.64 2.12
C ARG A 91 8.68 1.16 1.84
N LEU A 92 7.80 0.84 0.91
CA LEU A 92 7.50 -0.55 0.53
C LEU A 92 8.73 -1.22 -0.06
N GLN A 93 9.50 -0.54 -0.92
CA GLN A 93 10.77 -1.07 -1.42
C GLN A 93 11.73 -1.43 -0.28
N LYS A 94 11.88 -0.56 0.73
CA LYS A 94 12.72 -0.83 1.91
C LYS A 94 12.22 -2.02 2.73
N ILE A 95 10.90 -2.13 2.93
CA ILE A 95 10.29 -3.26 3.65
C ILE A 95 10.50 -4.56 2.88
N GLU A 96 10.23 -4.56 1.57
CA GLU A 96 10.39 -5.70 0.68
C GLU A 96 11.84 -6.19 0.66
N SER A 97 12.82 -5.29 0.48
CA SER A 97 14.25 -5.65 0.57
C SER A 97 14.65 -6.24 1.92
N ARG A 98 14.06 -5.75 3.03
CA ARG A 98 14.30 -6.33 4.36
C ARG A 98 13.67 -7.72 4.50
N ILE A 99 12.50 -7.94 3.92
CA ILE A 99 11.85 -9.26 3.91
C ILE A 99 12.69 -10.24 3.09
N GLU A 100 13.19 -9.86 1.92
CA GLU A 100 14.08 -10.71 1.12
C GLU A 100 15.36 -11.09 1.88
N ALA A 101 15.95 -10.12 2.57
CA ALA A 101 17.21 -10.33 3.30
C ALA A 101 17.06 -11.20 4.56
N THR A 102 15.89 -11.20 5.22
CA THR A 102 15.76 -11.77 6.58
C THR A 102 14.65 -12.82 6.70
N VAL A 103 13.67 -12.83 5.80
CA VAL A 103 12.46 -13.67 5.83
C VAL A 103 11.75 -13.63 7.20
N ASN A 104 11.80 -12.47 7.87
CA ASN A 104 11.24 -12.31 9.21
C ASN A 104 9.70 -12.31 9.15
N SER A 105 9.08 -13.34 9.74
CA SER A 105 7.62 -13.54 9.72
C SER A 105 6.85 -12.37 10.36
N LEU A 106 7.37 -11.76 11.42
CA LEU A 106 6.73 -10.61 12.07
C LEU A 106 6.72 -9.39 11.14
N VAL A 107 7.79 -9.16 10.38
CA VAL A 107 7.86 -8.07 9.39
C VAL A 107 6.89 -8.34 8.25
N ILE A 108 6.82 -9.59 7.75
CA ILE A 108 5.87 -10.01 6.71
C ILE A 108 4.42 -9.76 7.15
N GLU A 109 4.05 -10.14 8.37
CA GLU A 109 2.68 -9.94 8.87
C GLU A 109 2.33 -8.46 9.07
N ARG A 110 3.30 -7.62 9.45
CA ARG A 110 3.10 -6.16 9.51
C ARG A 110 2.97 -5.56 8.12
N TYR A 111 3.80 -5.98 7.17
CA TYR A 111 3.72 -5.58 5.76
C TYR A 111 2.37 -5.92 5.13
N LYS A 112 1.84 -7.12 5.35
CA LYS A 112 0.47 -7.49 4.91
C LYS A 112 -0.59 -6.55 5.48
N LYS A 113 -0.48 -6.15 6.75
CA LYS A 113 -1.42 -5.21 7.38
C LYS A 113 -1.30 -3.80 6.79
N GLU A 114 -0.07 -3.33 6.61
CA GLU A 114 0.22 -2.04 5.99
C GLU A 114 -0.32 -1.97 4.56
N MET A 115 -0.07 -2.99 3.72
CA MET A 115 -0.59 -3.03 2.36
C MET A 115 -2.11 -3.07 2.30
N ARG A 116 -2.77 -3.84 3.18
CA ARG A 116 -4.24 -3.83 3.26
C ARG A 116 -4.77 -2.43 3.55
N ALA A 117 -4.20 -1.73 4.51
CA ALA A 117 -4.61 -0.37 4.86
C ALA A 117 -4.36 0.60 3.70
N ILE A 118 -3.25 0.47 2.97
CA ILE A 118 -2.98 1.32 1.79
C ILE A 118 -4.13 1.20 0.78
N TYR A 119 -4.60 -0.02 0.50
CA TYR A 119 -5.70 -0.26 -0.43
C TYR A 119 -7.09 0.07 0.17
N SER A 120 -7.33 -0.20 1.45
CA SER A 120 -8.66 -0.05 2.08
C SER A 120 -8.97 1.35 2.58
N ASP A 121 -7.96 2.11 2.99
CA ASP A 121 -8.16 3.38 3.69
C ASP A 121 -8.13 4.58 2.72
N GLY A 122 -8.12 4.34 1.41
CA GLY A 122 -8.12 5.38 0.38
C GLY A 122 -6.74 6.04 0.14
N VAL A 123 -5.66 5.40 0.62
CA VAL A 123 -4.30 5.91 0.40
C VAL A 123 -3.84 5.62 -1.02
N ALA A 124 -4.08 4.41 -1.54
CA ALA A 124 -3.67 4.02 -2.88
C ALA A 124 -4.37 4.87 -3.97
N GLN A 125 -3.58 5.61 -4.74
CA GLN A 125 -4.06 6.29 -5.96
C GLN A 125 -3.81 5.44 -7.20
N PHE A 126 -4.45 5.79 -8.31
CA PHE A 126 -4.42 4.99 -9.54
C PHE A 126 -2.99 4.70 -10.03
N GLU A 127 -2.09 5.68 -10.01
CA GLU A 127 -0.71 5.53 -10.45
C GLU A 127 0.06 4.50 -9.62
N PHE A 128 -0.13 4.52 -8.30
CA PHE A 128 0.45 3.53 -7.39
C PHE A 128 -0.06 2.11 -7.72
N ILE A 129 -1.37 1.97 -7.91
CA ILE A 129 -1.98 0.67 -8.26
C ILE A 129 -1.45 0.16 -9.59
N ASP A 130 -1.36 1.03 -10.60
CA ASP A 130 -0.91 0.65 -11.93
C ASP A 130 0.57 0.23 -11.93
N GLU A 131 1.43 0.93 -11.18
CA GLU A 131 2.83 0.55 -10.98
C GLU A 131 2.94 -0.86 -10.35
N ARG A 132 2.16 -1.14 -9.30
CA ARG A 132 2.12 -2.46 -8.66
C ARG A 132 1.65 -3.56 -9.62
N LEU A 133 0.62 -3.28 -10.44
CA LEU A 133 0.10 -4.22 -11.43
C LEU A 133 1.06 -4.47 -12.62
N ARG A 134 1.97 -3.54 -12.94
CA ARG A 134 3.01 -3.77 -13.95
C ARG A 134 4.09 -4.75 -13.48
N ALA A 135 4.32 -4.88 -12.19
CA ALA A 135 5.30 -5.80 -11.61
C ALA A 135 4.77 -7.25 -11.52
N THR A 136 4.45 -7.85 -12.66
CA THR A 136 3.80 -9.19 -12.78
C THR A 136 4.60 -10.33 -12.14
N HIS A 137 5.93 -10.22 -12.11
CA HIS A 137 6.82 -11.25 -11.55
C HIS A 137 7.19 -11.01 -10.08
N SER A 138 6.55 -10.03 -9.42
CA SER A 138 6.79 -9.75 -8.01
C SER A 138 6.25 -10.87 -7.12
N GLY A 139 7.15 -11.53 -6.37
CA GLY A 139 6.75 -12.47 -5.32
C GLY A 139 5.88 -11.81 -4.23
N PHE A 140 6.05 -10.50 -4.01
CA PHE A 140 5.26 -9.73 -3.05
C PHE A 140 3.82 -9.52 -3.51
N ARG A 141 3.60 -9.29 -4.81
CA ARG A 141 2.25 -9.21 -5.38
C ARG A 141 1.47 -10.51 -5.11
N ALA A 142 2.11 -11.65 -5.33
CA ALA A 142 1.53 -12.96 -5.05
C ALA A 142 1.32 -13.20 -3.54
N LEU A 143 2.28 -12.80 -2.69
CA LEU A 143 2.21 -12.90 -1.22
C LEU A 143 1.01 -12.15 -0.65
N LEU A 144 0.68 -11.00 -1.23
CA LEU A 144 -0.39 -10.12 -0.77
C LEU A 144 -1.75 -10.43 -1.39
N ASN A 145 -1.79 -11.20 -2.48
CA ASN A 145 -2.96 -11.27 -3.37
C ASN A 145 -3.44 -9.88 -3.81
N GLU A 146 -2.54 -9.01 -4.28
CA GLU A 146 -2.90 -7.60 -4.53
C GLU A 146 -4.04 -7.41 -5.50
N VAL A 147 -4.12 -8.23 -6.56
CA VAL A 147 -5.24 -8.19 -7.52
C VAL A 147 -6.58 -8.40 -6.81
N VAL A 148 -6.61 -9.29 -5.81
CA VAL A 148 -7.80 -9.51 -4.97
C VAL A 148 -8.05 -8.30 -4.08
N LEU A 149 -7.02 -7.71 -3.45
CA LEU A 149 -7.18 -6.49 -2.63
C LEU A 149 -7.75 -5.32 -3.44
N ILE A 150 -7.30 -5.14 -4.69
CA ILE A 150 -7.79 -4.11 -5.62
C ILE A 150 -9.28 -4.33 -5.93
N ALA A 151 -9.68 -5.58 -6.20
CA ALA A 151 -11.07 -5.93 -6.47
C ALA A 151 -11.97 -5.79 -5.22
N GLU A 152 -11.51 -6.27 -4.06
CA GLU A 152 -12.22 -6.18 -2.78
C GLU A 152 -12.57 -4.73 -2.41
N ASN A 153 -11.62 -3.83 -2.62
CA ASN A 153 -11.77 -2.40 -2.31
C ASN A 153 -12.35 -1.59 -3.48
N ARG A 154 -12.75 -2.26 -4.58
CA ARG A 154 -13.39 -1.64 -5.77
C ARG A 154 -12.57 -0.49 -6.37
N LEU A 155 -11.25 -0.60 -6.34
CA LEU A 155 -10.35 0.46 -6.81
C LEU A 155 -10.24 0.50 -8.33
N ILE A 156 -10.48 -0.65 -8.98
CA ILE A 156 -10.59 -0.79 -10.43
C ILE A 156 -11.87 -1.58 -10.71
N PRO A 157 -12.71 -1.18 -11.68
CA PRO A 157 -13.86 -1.97 -12.10
C PRO A 157 -13.44 -3.40 -12.47
N ILE A 158 -14.22 -4.39 -12.05
CA ILE A 158 -13.81 -5.80 -12.20
C ILE A 158 -13.64 -6.21 -13.67
N GLY A 159 -14.43 -5.65 -14.60
CA GLY A 159 -14.24 -5.85 -16.03
C GLY A 159 -12.87 -5.35 -16.47
N ASP A 160 -12.56 -4.09 -16.18
CA ASP A 160 -11.28 -3.47 -16.53
C ASP A 160 -10.09 -4.21 -15.90
N LEU A 161 -10.23 -4.68 -14.67
CA LEU A 161 -9.18 -5.47 -14.01
C LEU A 161 -9.03 -6.84 -14.65
N PHE A 162 -10.12 -7.57 -14.85
CA PHE A 162 -10.09 -8.96 -15.34
C PHE A 162 -9.61 -9.08 -16.80
N PHE A 163 -9.88 -8.08 -17.63
CA PHE A 163 -9.51 -8.06 -19.05
C PHE A 163 -8.09 -7.56 -19.31
N ARG A 164 -7.39 -7.04 -18.30
CA ARG A 164 -5.99 -6.65 -18.44
C ARG A 164 -5.08 -7.86 -18.71
N ASP A 165 -4.11 -7.65 -19.59
CA ASP A 165 -3.12 -8.68 -19.96
C ASP A 165 -1.99 -8.83 -18.92
N ASN A 166 -1.81 -7.84 -18.04
CA ASN A 166 -0.86 -7.91 -16.93
C ASN A 166 -1.45 -8.58 -15.66
N ILE A 167 -2.65 -9.15 -15.75
CA ILE A 167 -3.22 -10.00 -14.70
C ILE A 167 -3.00 -11.46 -15.06
N LEU A 168 -2.27 -12.17 -14.21
CA LEU A 168 -1.85 -13.54 -14.48
C LEU A 168 -3.05 -14.50 -14.44
N PRO A 169 -3.02 -15.62 -15.20
CA PRO A 169 -4.09 -16.62 -15.18
C PRO A 169 -4.48 -17.09 -13.78
N GLU A 170 -3.50 -17.30 -12.89
CA GLU A 170 -3.76 -17.72 -11.51
C GLU A 170 -4.36 -16.62 -10.64
N GLU A 171 -4.14 -15.35 -10.96
CA GLU A 171 -4.80 -14.24 -10.29
C GLU A 171 -6.25 -14.11 -10.75
N LYS A 172 -6.51 -14.31 -12.06
CA LYS A 172 -7.86 -14.44 -12.61
C LYS A 172 -8.61 -15.61 -11.96
N ARG A 173 -7.95 -16.77 -11.79
CA ARG A 173 -8.49 -17.92 -11.03
C ARG A 173 -8.93 -17.50 -9.62
N ARG A 174 -8.06 -16.79 -8.88
CA ARG A 174 -8.38 -16.33 -7.52
C ARG A 174 -9.56 -15.36 -7.50
N LEU A 175 -9.63 -14.42 -8.45
CA LEU A 175 -10.76 -13.50 -8.57
C LEU A 175 -12.09 -14.24 -8.81
N ILE A 176 -12.08 -15.28 -9.64
CA ILE A 176 -13.26 -16.12 -9.90
C ILE A 176 -13.65 -16.92 -8.66
N ILE A 177 -12.71 -17.63 -8.02
CA ILE A 177 -12.96 -18.43 -6.80
C ILE A 177 -13.52 -17.57 -5.67
N LYS A 178 -13.08 -16.31 -5.57
CA LYS A 178 -13.56 -15.35 -4.58
C LYS A 178 -14.92 -14.71 -4.93
N GLY A 179 -15.47 -15.03 -6.10
CA GLY A 179 -16.80 -14.57 -6.53
C GLY A 179 -16.83 -13.14 -7.07
N PHE A 180 -15.69 -12.53 -7.38
CA PHE A 180 -15.67 -11.17 -7.95
C PHE A 180 -16.07 -11.15 -9.42
N VAL A 181 -15.72 -12.19 -10.16
CA VAL A 181 -15.92 -12.25 -11.62
C VAL A 181 -17.20 -13.03 -11.92
N PRO A 182 -18.27 -12.38 -12.42
CA PRO A 182 -19.47 -13.07 -12.83
C PRO A 182 -19.24 -13.90 -14.10
N ARG A 183 -20.05 -14.95 -14.25
CA ARG A 183 -19.96 -15.94 -15.35
C ARG A 183 -19.84 -15.31 -16.74
N HIS A 184 -20.67 -14.29 -17.03
CA HIS A 184 -20.69 -13.66 -18.36
C HIS A 184 -19.36 -12.97 -18.73
N LEU A 185 -18.58 -12.49 -17.76
CA LEU A 185 -17.25 -11.93 -18.05
C LEU A 185 -16.24 -13.02 -18.39
N ILE A 186 -16.36 -14.20 -17.78
CA ILE A 186 -15.52 -15.36 -18.12
C ILE A 186 -15.81 -15.81 -19.55
N GLU A 187 -17.09 -15.95 -19.89
CA GLU A 187 -17.55 -16.32 -21.24
C GLU A 187 -17.07 -15.29 -22.27
N SER A 188 -17.26 -13.99 -22.00
CA SER A 188 -16.79 -12.92 -22.88
C SER A 188 -15.27 -12.93 -23.08
N ARG A 189 -14.46 -13.24 -22.06
CA ARG A 189 -13.00 -13.32 -22.19
C ARG A 189 -12.57 -14.56 -22.99
N LEU A 190 -13.32 -15.66 -22.89
CA LEU A 190 -13.08 -16.89 -23.66
C LEU A 190 -13.32 -16.73 -25.16
N ASP A 191 -14.17 -15.78 -25.57
CA ASP A 191 -14.45 -15.46 -26.97
C ASP A 191 -13.29 -14.69 -27.65
N GLU A 192 -12.34 -14.16 -26.87
CA GLU A 192 -11.19 -13.47 -27.42
C GLU A 192 -10.20 -14.43 -28.10
N LYS A 193 -9.91 -14.15 -29.38
CA LYS A 193 -8.98 -14.95 -30.20
C LYS A 193 -7.53 -14.83 -29.74
N THR A 194 -7.18 -13.72 -29.10
CA THR A 194 -5.83 -13.42 -28.60
C THR A 194 -5.55 -14.05 -27.23
N LEU A 195 -6.53 -14.73 -26.64
CA LEU A 195 -6.40 -15.33 -25.32
C LEU A 195 -5.30 -16.40 -25.30
N SER A 196 -4.38 -16.29 -24.34
CA SER A 196 -3.31 -17.28 -24.20
C SER A 196 -3.87 -18.68 -23.90
N PRO A 197 -3.23 -19.78 -24.36
CA PRO A 197 -3.69 -21.14 -24.07
C PRO A 197 -3.76 -21.45 -22.58
N GLN A 198 -2.84 -20.89 -21.78
CA GLN A 198 -2.81 -21.07 -20.34
C GLN A 198 -4.00 -20.38 -19.67
N GLU A 199 -4.29 -19.13 -20.05
CA GLU A 199 -5.45 -18.42 -19.52
C GLU A 199 -6.75 -19.13 -19.92
N ARG A 200 -6.89 -19.52 -21.19
CA ARG A 200 -8.04 -20.28 -21.69
C ARG A 200 -8.31 -21.54 -20.85
N LYS A 201 -7.27 -22.33 -20.59
CA LYS A 201 -7.38 -23.53 -19.75
C LYS A 201 -7.94 -23.23 -18.35
N VAL A 202 -7.43 -22.17 -17.71
CA VAL A 202 -7.90 -21.75 -16.38
C VAL A 202 -9.36 -21.33 -16.43
N LEU A 203 -9.75 -20.51 -17.41
CA LEU A 203 -11.11 -20.01 -17.52
C LEU A 203 -12.13 -21.13 -17.82
N GLU A 204 -11.80 -22.05 -18.73
CA GLU A 204 -12.64 -23.21 -19.04
C GLU A 204 -12.81 -24.13 -17.81
N GLU A 205 -11.74 -24.37 -17.05
CA GLU A 205 -11.78 -25.14 -15.80
C GLU A 205 -12.73 -24.49 -14.79
N GLN A 206 -12.59 -23.18 -14.55
CA GLN A 206 -13.44 -22.46 -13.61
C GLN A 206 -14.90 -22.42 -14.06
N LEU A 207 -15.18 -22.24 -15.35
CA LEU A 207 -16.54 -22.22 -15.89
C LEU A 207 -17.27 -23.56 -15.69
N ARG A 208 -16.54 -24.69 -15.82
CA ARG A 208 -17.07 -26.02 -15.52
C ARG A 208 -17.42 -26.17 -14.04
N LEU A 209 -16.54 -25.72 -13.14
CA LEU A 209 -16.75 -25.78 -11.70
C LEU A 209 -17.94 -24.93 -11.23
N MET A 210 -18.23 -23.81 -11.89
CA MET A 210 -19.39 -22.96 -11.59
C MET A 210 -20.73 -23.52 -12.10
N SER A 211 -20.70 -24.55 -12.94
CA SER A 211 -21.90 -25.17 -13.53
C SER A 211 -22.39 -26.39 -12.73
N ASN A 212 -21.64 -26.80 -11.71
CA ASN A 212 -21.97 -27.86 -10.75
C ASN A 212 -22.37 -27.23 -9.41
#